data_AF-A0A941T8A1-F1
#
_entry.id   AF-A0A941T8A1-F1
#
_cell.length_a   1.000
_cell.length_b   1.000
_cell.length_c   1.000
_cell.angle_alpha   90.00
_cell.angle_beta   90.00
_cell.angle_gamma   90.00
#
_symmetry.space_group_name_H-M   'P 1'
#
loop_
_entity.id
_entity.type
_entity.pdbx_description
1 polymer ?
#
loop_
_entity_poly.entity_id
_entity_poly.type
_entity_poly.pdbx_seq_one_letter_code
_entity_poly.pdbx_strand_id
1 'polypeptide(L)'
;MDWFERLTGFREDGYEATKSRLEVVGDRLRSKVNGKDYGIGQFELVSLASLRERARSAGPRPGRLKMSIVQGDVRRLHQRPEFRGALFQVASQFNMLEMVGPAVTPGDGVTRYQHDPTQGPACAIAAGAATIYRNYFVPVDHPSGQTHGQTRARQLDGLAELGTTLSARLGQPVGALWTMQNGYARCSGAGLDAIAQHLAVLHPEEIDALRGKLLVGVHRDVEVTDAEEPVRPAISQVFCSALPVAYGHVLPRKRWRAFASLILESAYEATMWAAVGNTQRGASNVVLLTRLGGGAFGNDDDWIDAAMRRSLRLAAGFDLDVRLVSYGPPSPGLLEIAQAFG
;
A
#
# COMPACT_ATOMS: atom_id res chain seq x y z
N MET A 1 -9.52 -9.25 -25.06
CA MET A 1 -8.15 -8.87 -24.66
C MET A 1 -8.22 -8.36 -23.24
N ASP A 2 -7.58 -9.06 -22.31
CA ASP A 2 -7.48 -8.61 -20.91
C ASP A 2 -6.59 -7.35 -20.80
N TRP A 3 -6.49 -6.77 -19.60
CA TRP A 3 -5.74 -5.53 -19.41
C TRP A 3 -4.24 -5.69 -19.65
N PHE A 4 -3.67 -6.85 -19.34
CA PHE A 4 -2.25 -7.13 -19.53
C PHE A 4 -1.94 -7.21 -21.02
N GLU A 5 -2.72 -8.01 -21.77
CA GLU A 5 -2.57 -8.21 -23.21
C GLU A 5 -2.77 -6.88 -23.98
N ARG A 6 -3.65 -5.99 -23.51
CA ARG A 6 -3.78 -4.63 -24.10
C ARG A 6 -2.50 -3.80 -23.99
N LEU A 7 -1.80 -3.90 -22.86
CA LEU A 7 -0.56 -3.16 -22.63
C LEU A 7 0.62 -3.79 -23.37
N THR A 8 0.78 -5.10 -23.22
CA THR A 8 2.00 -5.82 -23.62
C THR A 8 1.90 -6.46 -25.01
N GLY A 9 0.70 -6.65 -25.55
CA GLY A 9 0.47 -7.31 -26.84
C GLY A 9 0.59 -8.83 -26.81
N PHE A 10 0.67 -9.44 -25.62
CA PHE A 10 0.63 -10.90 -25.46
C PHE A 10 -0.09 -11.28 -24.17
N ARG A 11 -0.68 -12.48 -24.12
CA ARG A 11 -1.31 -13.00 -22.90
C ARG A 11 -0.26 -13.40 -21.89
N GLU A 12 -0.49 -13.05 -20.62
CA GLU A 12 0.37 -13.48 -19.52
C GLU A 12 0.38 -15.02 -19.42
N ASP A 13 1.58 -15.57 -19.29
CA ASP A 13 1.83 -17.01 -19.21
C ASP A 13 2.78 -17.32 -18.04
N GLY A 14 3.65 -18.31 -18.15
CA GLY A 14 4.59 -18.66 -17.07
C GLY A 14 5.53 -17.51 -16.71
N TYR A 15 5.87 -17.39 -15.42
CA TYR A 15 6.63 -16.24 -14.89
C TYR A 15 7.87 -15.86 -15.71
N GLU A 16 8.75 -16.83 -16.04
CA GLU A 16 9.97 -16.56 -16.82
C GLU A 16 9.68 -16.24 -18.30
N ALA A 17 8.70 -16.92 -18.90
CA ALA A 17 8.28 -16.65 -20.27
C ALA A 17 7.72 -15.24 -20.41
N THR A 18 6.84 -14.82 -19.49
CA THR A 18 6.32 -13.47 -19.41
C THR A 18 7.43 -12.44 -19.19
N LYS A 19 8.31 -12.68 -18.20
CA LYS A 19 9.41 -11.76 -17.88
C LYS A 19 10.37 -11.58 -19.06
N SER A 20 10.70 -12.64 -19.79
CA SER A 20 11.64 -12.58 -20.92
C SER A 20 11.17 -11.69 -22.08
N ARG A 21 9.85 -11.54 -22.25
CA ARG A 21 9.20 -10.71 -23.27
C ARG A 21 9.06 -9.23 -22.87
N LEU A 22 9.47 -8.89 -21.66
CA LEU A 22 9.44 -7.55 -21.10
C LEU A 22 10.86 -7.09 -20.77
N GLU A 23 11.06 -5.79 -20.69
CA GLU A 23 12.30 -5.20 -20.19
C GLU A 23 12.03 -3.84 -19.53
N VAL A 24 12.92 -3.46 -18.61
CA VAL A 24 12.93 -2.13 -18.01
C VAL A 24 14.04 -1.33 -18.67
N VAL A 25 13.69 -0.19 -19.26
CA VAL A 25 14.62 0.75 -19.89
C VAL A 25 14.46 2.10 -19.21
N GLY A 26 15.40 2.46 -18.34
CA GLY A 26 15.29 3.65 -17.50
C GLY A 26 14.09 3.54 -16.54
N ASP A 27 13.18 4.51 -16.62
CA ASP A 27 11.94 4.60 -15.84
C ASP A 27 10.72 4.06 -16.60
N ARG A 28 10.93 3.20 -17.62
CA ARG A 28 9.87 2.67 -18.48
C ARG A 28 9.89 1.15 -18.55
N LEU A 29 8.71 0.54 -18.60
CA LEU A 29 8.51 -0.87 -18.94
C LEU A 29 8.20 -0.97 -20.42
N ARG A 30 9.01 -1.74 -21.17
CA ARG A 30 8.82 -1.97 -22.60
C ARG A 30 8.43 -3.43 -22.88
N SER A 31 7.45 -3.62 -23.76
CA SER A 31 7.16 -4.93 -24.33
C SER A 31 7.98 -5.16 -25.60
N LYS A 32 8.68 -6.30 -25.64
CA LYS A 32 9.44 -6.74 -26.81
C LYS A 32 8.54 -7.30 -27.92
N VAL A 33 7.26 -7.54 -27.64
CA VAL A 33 6.30 -8.14 -28.58
C VAL A 33 5.64 -7.09 -29.45
N ASN A 34 5.08 -6.04 -28.84
CA ASN A 34 4.38 -4.97 -29.57
C ASN A 34 5.19 -3.66 -29.64
N GLY A 35 6.36 -3.59 -29.01
CA GLY A 35 7.23 -2.43 -28.99
C GLY A 35 6.76 -1.27 -28.10
N LYS A 36 5.57 -1.33 -27.49
CA LYS A 36 5.04 -0.27 -26.64
C LYS A 36 5.80 -0.18 -25.32
N ASP A 37 5.86 1.02 -24.77
CA ASP A 37 6.48 1.29 -23.48
C ASP A 37 5.63 2.27 -22.65
N TYR A 38 5.75 2.16 -21.33
CA TYR A 38 4.94 2.92 -20.37
C TYR A 38 5.81 3.35 -19.18
N GLY A 39 5.58 4.55 -18.66
CA GLY A 39 6.28 5.08 -17.49
C GLY A 39 5.94 4.27 -16.24
N ILE A 40 6.94 3.64 -15.63
CA ILE A 40 6.80 2.95 -14.36
C ILE A 40 7.06 3.88 -13.18
N GLY A 41 7.81 4.97 -13.38
CA GLY A 41 8.16 5.88 -12.29
C GLY A 41 9.21 5.30 -11.34
N GLN A 42 9.16 5.69 -10.07
CA GLN A 42 10.15 5.29 -9.07
C GLN A 42 9.52 4.62 -7.86
N PHE A 43 9.88 3.36 -7.61
CA PHE A 43 9.45 2.60 -6.44
C PHE A 43 10.52 2.62 -5.33
N GLU A 44 10.07 2.78 -4.09
CA GLU A 44 10.88 2.50 -2.90
C GLU A 44 10.06 1.76 -1.84
N LEU A 45 10.72 0.86 -1.10
CA LEU A 45 10.21 0.32 0.16
C LEU A 45 10.81 1.17 1.29
N VAL A 46 9.96 1.82 2.08
CA VAL A 46 10.40 2.84 3.04
C VAL A 46 9.68 2.73 4.37
N SER A 47 10.39 2.97 5.47
CA SER A 47 9.82 2.95 6.81
C SER A 47 9.02 4.21 7.13
N LEU A 48 8.03 4.09 8.01
CA LEU A 48 7.34 5.25 8.57
C LEU A 48 8.32 6.23 9.24
N ALA A 49 9.33 5.72 9.95
CA ALA A 49 10.36 6.55 10.56
C ALA A 49 11.11 7.42 9.53
N SER A 50 11.53 6.82 8.40
CA SER A 50 12.19 7.56 7.32
C SER A 50 11.27 8.59 6.66
N LEU A 51 9.97 8.28 6.50
CA LEU A 51 9.00 9.24 5.98
C LEU A 51 8.80 10.43 6.93
N ARG A 52 8.74 10.19 8.26
CA ARG A 52 8.70 11.25 9.27
C ARG A 52 9.91 12.17 9.20
N GLU A 53 11.11 11.58 9.09
CA GLU A 53 12.35 12.33 8.98
C GLU A 53 12.36 13.23 7.74
N ARG A 54 12.01 12.68 6.57
CA ARG A 54 11.91 13.44 5.32
C ARG A 54 10.91 14.61 5.44
N ALA A 55 9.73 14.35 6.00
CA ALA A 55 8.71 15.39 6.20
C ALA A 55 9.17 16.50 7.15
N ARG A 56 9.90 16.18 8.23
CA ARG A 56 10.47 17.15 9.17
C ARG A 56 11.58 17.99 8.52
N SER A 57 12.52 17.35 7.83
CA SER A 57 13.69 18.00 7.24
C SER A 57 13.34 19.01 6.16
N ALA A 58 12.27 18.77 5.40
CA ALA A 58 11.84 19.67 4.34
C ALA A 58 11.05 20.90 4.85
N GLY A 59 10.72 20.95 6.15
CA GLY A 59 9.95 22.03 6.76
C GLY A 59 8.46 22.03 6.37
N PRO A 60 7.57 22.61 7.18
CA PRO A 60 6.16 22.71 6.83
C PRO A 60 5.99 23.73 5.69
N ARG A 61 5.27 23.34 4.61
CA ARG A 61 4.60 24.36 3.80
C ARG A 61 3.41 24.86 4.63
N PRO A 62 3.37 26.15 4.99
CA PRO A 62 2.31 26.67 5.83
C PRO A 62 0.96 26.51 5.12
N GLY A 63 0.02 25.89 5.81
CA GLY A 63 -1.36 25.70 5.37
C GLY A 63 -2.12 24.83 6.34
N ARG A 64 -3.30 24.38 5.94
CA ARG A 64 -4.17 23.57 6.79
C ARG A 64 -4.74 22.43 5.97
N LEU A 65 -4.75 21.25 6.58
CA LEU A 65 -5.39 20.08 6.01
C LEU A 65 -6.87 20.36 5.79
N LYS A 66 -7.36 20.05 4.60
CA LYS A 66 -8.78 20.04 4.25
C LYS A 66 -9.19 18.63 3.90
N MET A 67 -10.45 18.32 4.13
CA MET A 67 -10.97 16.99 3.85
C MET A 67 -12.33 17.05 3.17
N SER A 68 -12.51 16.19 2.18
CA SER A 68 -13.82 15.96 1.57
C SER A 68 -13.97 14.49 1.17
N ILE A 69 -15.20 14.07 0.91
CA ILE A 69 -15.49 12.73 0.40
C ILE A 69 -15.56 12.80 -1.13
N VAL A 70 -14.96 11.82 -1.78
CA VAL A 70 -15.16 11.55 -3.21
C VAL A 70 -15.80 10.19 -3.36
N GLN A 71 -16.98 10.15 -3.99
CA GLN A 71 -17.63 8.89 -4.31
C GLN A 71 -17.26 8.46 -5.73
N GLY A 72 -16.83 7.21 -5.92
CA GLY A 72 -16.58 6.68 -7.25
C GLY A 72 -15.68 5.44 -7.30
N ASP A 73 -15.57 4.90 -8.51
CA ASP A 73 -14.62 3.85 -8.85
C ASP A 73 -13.19 4.40 -8.85
N VAL A 74 -12.37 3.92 -7.92
CA VAL A 74 -10.97 4.36 -7.76
C VAL A 74 -10.16 4.23 -9.06
N ARG A 75 -10.44 3.22 -9.89
CA ARG A 75 -9.73 3.01 -11.17
C ARG A 75 -10.03 4.15 -12.14
N ARG A 76 -11.26 4.66 -12.15
CA ARG A 76 -11.65 5.86 -12.89
C ARG A 76 -11.08 7.13 -12.24
N LEU A 77 -11.01 7.20 -10.91
CA LEU A 77 -10.41 8.35 -10.22
C LEU A 77 -8.94 8.55 -10.63
N HIS A 78 -8.16 7.48 -10.84
CA HIS A 78 -6.78 7.60 -11.35
C HIS A 78 -6.67 8.36 -12.68
N GLN A 79 -7.71 8.30 -13.51
CA GLN A 79 -7.73 8.92 -14.84
C GLN A 79 -8.19 10.38 -14.81
N ARG A 80 -8.76 10.86 -13.69
CA ARG A 80 -9.34 12.20 -13.63
C ARG A 80 -8.25 13.28 -13.66
N PRO A 81 -8.39 14.32 -14.51
CA PRO A 81 -7.42 15.41 -14.59
C PRO A 81 -7.15 16.11 -13.26
N GLU A 82 -8.18 16.23 -12.41
CA GLU A 82 -8.08 16.86 -11.08
C GLU A 82 -7.13 16.11 -10.11
N PHE A 83 -6.84 14.83 -10.38
CA PHE A 83 -5.96 14.00 -9.56
C PHE A 83 -4.59 13.76 -10.20
N ARG A 84 -4.23 14.52 -11.25
CA ARG A 84 -2.87 14.50 -11.80
C ARG A 84 -1.84 14.83 -10.71
N GLY A 85 -0.84 13.96 -10.57
CA GLY A 85 0.21 14.07 -9.56
C GLY A 85 -0.23 13.79 -8.13
N ALA A 86 -1.50 13.41 -7.89
CA ALA A 86 -2.03 13.08 -6.56
C ALA A 86 -1.41 11.77 -6.03
N LEU A 87 -1.47 11.60 -4.71
CA LEU A 87 -1.08 10.36 -4.05
C LEU A 87 -2.32 9.52 -3.74
N PHE A 88 -2.34 8.27 -4.19
CA PHE A 88 -3.39 7.30 -3.89
C PHE A 88 -2.94 6.31 -2.83
N GLN A 89 -3.70 6.18 -1.74
CA GLN A 89 -3.53 5.08 -0.80
C GLN A 89 -4.10 3.81 -1.41
N VAL A 90 -3.24 2.82 -1.63
CA VAL A 90 -3.61 1.52 -2.19
C VAL A 90 -3.71 0.50 -1.08
N ALA A 91 -4.85 -0.19 -1.00
CA ALA A 91 -5.01 -1.32 -0.09
C ALA A 91 -4.31 -2.53 -0.69
N SER A 92 -3.10 -2.78 -0.21
CA SER A 92 -2.18 -3.79 -0.72
C SER A 92 -1.86 -4.81 0.38
N GLN A 93 -1.06 -5.81 0.03
CA GLN A 93 -0.49 -6.76 0.97
C GLN A 93 0.91 -6.32 1.39
N PHE A 94 1.50 -7.00 2.38
CA PHE A 94 2.84 -6.65 2.85
C PHE A 94 3.95 -6.85 1.80
N ASN A 95 3.68 -7.52 0.68
CA ASN A 95 4.61 -7.64 -0.45
C ASN A 95 4.40 -6.57 -1.54
N MET A 96 3.55 -5.56 -1.28
CA MET A 96 3.23 -4.47 -2.21
C MET A 96 2.60 -4.94 -3.53
N LEU A 97 1.90 -6.09 -3.47
CA LEU A 97 1.07 -6.67 -4.51
C LEU A 97 -0.39 -6.84 -4.02
N GLU A 98 -1.25 -7.34 -4.89
CA GLU A 98 -2.71 -7.37 -4.77
C GLU A 98 -3.25 -8.76 -5.13
N MET A 99 -2.55 -9.80 -4.66
CA MET A 99 -2.87 -11.21 -4.88
C MET A 99 -4.28 -11.54 -4.42
N VAL A 100 -5.11 -12.12 -5.29
CA VAL A 100 -6.54 -12.40 -5.02
C VAL A 100 -6.80 -13.44 -3.90
N GLY A 101 -5.74 -14.00 -3.31
CA GLY A 101 -5.81 -14.85 -2.12
C GLY A 101 -4.43 -15.33 -1.66
N PRO A 102 -4.30 -15.86 -0.43
CA PRO A 102 -3.02 -16.26 0.15
C PRO A 102 -2.35 -17.45 -0.56
N ALA A 103 -3.10 -18.25 -1.33
CA ALA A 103 -2.55 -19.35 -2.12
C ALA A 103 -1.90 -18.89 -3.43
N VAL A 104 -2.23 -17.67 -3.89
CA VAL A 104 -1.75 -17.09 -5.13
C VAL A 104 -0.40 -16.42 -4.88
N THR A 105 0.56 -16.72 -5.74
CA THR A 105 1.93 -16.24 -5.67
C THR A 105 2.19 -15.22 -6.78
N PRO A 106 3.25 -14.40 -6.66
CA PRO A 106 3.72 -13.54 -7.76
C PRO A 106 3.96 -14.30 -9.09
N GLY A 107 4.29 -15.59 -9.00
CA GLY A 107 4.50 -16.47 -10.14
C GLY A 107 3.24 -16.78 -10.95
N ASP A 108 2.06 -16.60 -10.34
CA ASP A 108 0.76 -16.87 -10.96
C ASP A 108 0.22 -15.69 -11.78
N GLY A 109 1.02 -14.63 -11.91
CA GLY A 109 0.76 -13.46 -12.74
C GLY A 109 -0.16 -12.41 -12.10
N VAL A 110 -0.22 -11.24 -12.75
CA VAL A 110 -1.01 -10.08 -12.32
C VAL A 110 -2.32 -9.90 -13.10
N THR A 111 -2.47 -10.54 -14.27
CA THR A 111 -3.68 -10.43 -15.12
C THR A 111 -4.95 -10.77 -14.33
N ARG A 112 -4.84 -11.76 -13.44
CA ARG A 112 -5.91 -12.25 -12.55
C ARG A 112 -6.54 -11.18 -11.66
N TYR A 113 -5.87 -10.04 -11.43
CA TYR A 113 -6.41 -8.92 -10.67
C TYR A 113 -7.76 -8.43 -11.22
N GLN A 114 -8.02 -8.61 -12.52
CA GLN A 114 -9.29 -8.22 -13.14
C GLN A 114 -10.52 -8.96 -12.60
N HIS A 115 -10.32 -10.09 -11.89
CA HIS A 115 -11.38 -10.90 -11.32
C HIS A 115 -11.64 -10.58 -9.84
N ASP A 116 -10.85 -9.67 -9.25
CA ASP A 116 -11.02 -9.23 -7.86
C ASP A 116 -11.59 -7.79 -7.86
N PRO A 117 -12.83 -7.60 -7.37
CA PRO A 117 -13.50 -6.30 -7.39
C PRO A 117 -13.05 -5.37 -6.25
N THR A 118 -12.03 -5.74 -5.48
CA THR A 118 -11.53 -4.89 -4.39
C THR A 118 -10.69 -3.71 -4.90
N GLN A 119 -10.48 -2.73 -4.02
CA GLN A 119 -9.80 -1.48 -4.34
C GLN A 119 -8.33 -1.67 -4.79
N GLY A 120 -7.59 -2.58 -4.14
CA GLY A 120 -6.18 -2.83 -4.48
C GLY A 120 -5.98 -3.21 -5.95
N PRO A 121 -6.61 -4.31 -6.43
CA PRO A 121 -6.61 -4.71 -7.84
C PRO A 121 -7.06 -3.61 -8.80
N ALA A 122 -8.06 -2.80 -8.44
CA ALA A 122 -8.51 -1.68 -9.25
C ALA A 122 -7.41 -0.62 -9.45
N CYS A 123 -6.69 -0.25 -8.37
CA CYS A 123 -5.53 0.65 -8.42
C CYS A 123 -4.34 0.02 -9.16
N ALA A 124 -4.13 -1.28 -9.00
CA ALA A 124 -3.05 -2.01 -9.65
C ALA A 124 -3.23 -2.05 -11.18
N ILE A 125 -4.47 -2.25 -11.66
CA ILE A 125 -4.79 -2.21 -13.09
C ILE A 125 -4.71 -0.79 -13.65
N ALA A 126 -5.13 0.22 -12.88
CA ALA A 126 -5.04 1.63 -13.28
C ALA A 126 -3.60 2.04 -13.66
N ALA A 127 -2.62 1.56 -12.87
CA ALA A 127 -1.18 1.73 -13.09
C ALA A 127 -0.51 0.41 -13.53
N GLY A 128 -1.07 -0.24 -14.54
CA GLY A 128 -0.73 -1.60 -14.97
C GLY A 128 0.76 -1.84 -15.23
N ALA A 129 1.46 -0.93 -15.92
CA ALA A 129 2.90 -1.09 -16.16
C ALA A 129 3.72 -1.07 -14.86
N ALA A 130 3.40 -0.16 -13.95
CA ALA A 130 4.02 -0.08 -12.63
C ALA A 130 3.74 -1.33 -11.79
N THR A 131 2.56 -1.95 -11.95
CA THR A 131 2.19 -3.22 -11.32
C THR A 131 3.01 -4.40 -11.88
N ILE A 132 3.13 -4.50 -13.21
CA ILE A 132 3.97 -5.51 -13.86
C ILE A 132 5.43 -5.36 -13.39
N TYR A 133 5.94 -4.14 -13.29
CA TYR A 133 7.26 -3.86 -12.72
C TYR A 133 7.40 -4.39 -11.28
N ARG A 134 6.45 -4.06 -10.38
CA ARG A 134 6.46 -4.54 -8.98
C ARG A 134 6.44 -6.06 -8.87
N ASN A 135 5.83 -6.76 -9.82
CA ASN A 135 5.81 -8.22 -9.82
C ASN A 135 7.10 -8.82 -10.40
N TYR A 136 7.57 -8.36 -11.57
CA TYR A 136 8.60 -9.06 -12.35
C TYR A 136 10.01 -8.45 -12.28
N PHE A 137 10.14 -7.18 -11.90
CA PHE A 137 11.39 -6.41 -12.05
C PHE A 137 11.84 -5.63 -10.82
N VAL A 138 10.97 -5.44 -9.81
CA VAL A 138 11.36 -4.73 -8.59
C VAL A 138 12.58 -5.39 -7.94
N PRO A 139 13.57 -4.62 -7.48
CA PRO A 139 14.65 -5.17 -6.67
C PRO A 139 14.10 -5.81 -5.39
N VAL A 140 14.52 -7.04 -5.11
CA VAL A 140 14.22 -7.77 -3.89
C VAL A 140 15.53 -8.30 -3.33
N ASP A 141 15.81 -7.94 -2.08
CA ASP A 141 16.99 -8.42 -1.38
C ASP A 141 16.91 -9.94 -1.17
N HIS A 142 18.01 -10.63 -1.46
CA HIS A 142 18.13 -12.06 -1.28
C HIS A 142 19.51 -12.38 -0.66
N PRO A 143 19.65 -13.46 0.15
CA PRO A 143 20.92 -13.80 0.78
C PRO A 143 22.10 -13.98 -0.19
N SER A 144 21.83 -14.29 -1.46
CA SER A 144 22.84 -14.42 -2.52
C SER A 144 23.09 -13.13 -3.32
N GLY A 145 22.62 -11.98 -2.84
CA GLY A 145 22.66 -10.69 -3.53
C GLY A 145 21.28 -10.20 -4.00
N GLN A 146 21.21 -8.97 -4.52
CA GLN A 146 19.95 -8.39 -5.00
C GLN A 146 19.45 -9.14 -6.24
N THR A 147 18.15 -9.46 -6.25
CA THR A 147 17.47 -10.11 -7.37
C THR A 147 16.32 -9.25 -7.88
N HIS A 148 15.81 -9.51 -9.08
CA HIS A 148 14.70 -8.75 -9.65
C HIS A 148 13.43 -9.58 -9.75
N GLY A 149 12.33 -8.99 -9.31
CA GLY A 149 11.00 -9.57 -9.33
C GLY A 149 10.72 -10.49 -8.14
N GLN A 150 9.45 -10.51 -7.76
CA GLN A 150 8.92 -11.29 -6.66
C GLN A 150 8.51 -12.68 -7.16
N THR A 151 8.75 -13.71 -6.35
CA THR A 151 8.32 -15.10 -6.60
C THR A 151 7.72 -15.69 -5.33
N ARG A 152 7.34 -16.97 -5.34
CA ARG A 152 6.97 -17.67 -4.09
C ARG A 152 8.08 -17.64 -3.03
N ALA A 153 9.34 -17.69 -3.46
CA ALA A 153 10.49 -17.83 -2.57
C ALA A 153 11.14 -16.50 -2.15
N ARG A 154 10.85 -15.40 -2.87
CA ARG A 154 11.39 -14.06 -2.57
C ARG A 154 10.32 -13.01 -2.77
N GLN A 155 10.05 -12.19 -1.77
CA GLN A 155 9.06 -11.13 -1.83
C GLN A 155 9.53 -9.96 -1.00
N LEU A 156 9.01 -8.77 -1.29
CA LEU A 156 9.09 -7.67 -0.36
C LEU A 156 8.28 -8.03 0.91
N ASP A 157 8.69 -7.51 2.06
CA ASP A 157 7.99 -7.74 3.31
C ASP A 157 7.88 -6.43 4.12
N GLY A 158 6.68 -5.87 4.11
CA GLY A 158 6.29 -4.65 4.80
C GLY A 158 6.38 -4.76 6.34
N LEU A 159 6.43 -5.97 6.88
CA LEU A 159 6.58 -6.24 8.31
C LEU A 159 8.01 -6.61 8.71
N ALA A 160 8.98 -6.70 7.79
CA ALA A 160 10.31 -7.24 8.10
C ALA A 160 11.00 -6.53 9.28
N GLU A 161 11.05 -5.21 9.29
CA GLU A 161 11.67 -4.43 10.36
C GLU A 161 10.90 -4.50 11.68
N LEU A 162 9.57 -4.40 11.61
CA LEU A 162 8.70 -4.49 12.79
C LEU A 162 8.76 -5.89 13.41
N GLY A 163 8.76 -6.94 12.58
CA GLY A 163 8.93 -8.33 13.00
C GLY A 163 10.26 -8.58 13.66
N THR A 164 11.36 -8.11 13.07
CA THR A 164 12.69 -8.20 13.69
C THR A 164 12.71 -7.51 15.05
N THR A 165 12.10 -6.32 15.15
CA THR A 165 12.04 -5.56 16.41
C THR A 165 11.20 -6.27 17.47
N LEU A 166 10.00 -6.75 17.13
CA LEU A 166 9.12 -7.48 18.03
C LEU A 166 9.75 -8.81 18.46
N SER A 167 10.39 -9.52 17.53
CA SER A 167 11.10 -10.77 17.82
C SER A 167 12.18 -10.56 18.88
N ALA A 168 13.00 -9.52 18.72
CA ALA A 168 14.04 -9.18 19.69
C ALA A 168 13.46 -8.80 21.06
N ARG A 169 12.40 -7.97 21.08
CA ARG A 169 11.75 -7.51 22.33
C ARG A 169 11.01 -8.61 23.07
N LEU A 170 10.42 -9.57 22.36
CA LEU A 170 9.66 -10.69 22.93
C LEU A 170 10.53 -11.91 23.23
N GLY A 171 11.78 -11.95 22.76
CA GLY A 171 12.65 -13.13 22.90
C GLY A 171 12.11 -14.36 22.17
N GLN A 172 11.36 -14.17 21.08
CA GLN A 172 10.73 -15.23 20.30
C GLN A 172 10.98 -15.00 18.80
N PRO A 173 11.15 -16.05 17.98
CA PRO A 173 11.31 -15.88 16.55
C PRO A 173 10.05 -15.32 15.90
N VAL A 174 10.18 -14.56 14.80
CA VAL A 174 9.04 -14.01 14.04
C VAL A 174 8.01 -15.09 13.68
N GLY A 175 8.47 -16.29 13.31
CA GLY A 175 7.60 -17.43 12.98
C GLY A 175 6.70 -17.90 14.12
N ALA A 176 7.02 -17.59 15.38
CA ALA A 176 6.12 -17.82 16.52
C ALA A 176 5.00 -16.76 16.59
N LEU A 177 5.26 -15.56 16.08
CA LEU A 177 4.32 -14.44 16.06
C LEU A 177 3.35 -14.56 14.87
N TRP A 178 3.90 -14.73 13.66
CA TRP A 178 3.15 -14.96 12.42
C TRP A 178 4.01 -15.64 11.37
N THR A 179 3.35 -16.26 10.40
CA THR A 179 3.99 -16.73 9.16
C THR A 179 3.53 -15.86 8.00
N MET A 180 4.48 -15.31 7.23
CA MET A 180 4.16 -14.58 6.01
C MET A 180 3.85 -15.56 4.87
N GLN A 181 2.71 -15.39 4.21
CA GLN A 181 2.32 -16.19 3.05
C GLN A 181 1.83 -15.27 1.94
N ASN A 182 2.65 -15.04 0.91
CA ASN A 182 2.31 -14.20 -0.24
C ASN A 182 1.80 -12.79 0.14
N GLY A 183 2.46 -12.15 1.11
CA GLY A 183 2.06 -10.84 1.64
C GLY A 183 0.95 -10.87 2.69
N TYR A 184 0.41 -12.04 3.05
CA TYR A 184 -0.56 -12.21 4.14
C TYR A 184 0.15 -12.62 5.43
N ALA A 185 0.09 -11.78 6.46
CA ALA A 185 0.60 -12.09 7.79
C ALA A 185 -0.36 -13.02 8.55
N ARG A 186 -0.08 -14.33 8.52
CA ARG A 186 -0.87 -15.36 9.21
C ARG A 186 -0.45 -15.43 10.68
N CYS A 187 -1.05 -14.58 11.51
CA CYS A 187 -0.72 -14.48 12.93
C CYS A 187 -1.17 -15.73 13.69
N SER A 188 -0.36 -16.13 14.68
CA SER A 188 -0.74 -17.17 15.63
C SER A 188 -1.51 -16.56 16.81
N GLY A 189 -2.36 -17.35 17.48
CA GLY A 189 -3.07 -16.87 18.67
C GLY A 189 -2.12 -16.43 19.78
N ALA A 190 -1.08 -17.22 20.04
CA ALA A 190 -0.04 -16.91 21.03
C ALA A 190 0.77 -15.67 20.64
N GLY A 191 1.07 -15.50 19.35
CA GLY A 191 1.76 -14.33 18.81
C GLY A 191 0.99 -13.04 19.04
N LEU A 192 -0.32 -13.04 18.73
CA LEU A 192 -1.19 -11.89 18.99
C LEU A 192 -1.26 -11.56 20.48
N ASP A 193 -1.39 -12.58 21.34
CA ASP A 193 -1.45 -12.40 22.79
C ASP A 193 -0.12 -11.81 23.33
N ALA A 194 1.03 -12.32 22.87
CA ALA A 194 2.35 -11.82 23.25
C ALA A 194 2.56 -10.37 22.81
N ILE A 195 2.19 -10.03 21.57
CA ILE A 195 2.26 -8.65 21.06
C ILE A 195 1.35 -7.74 21.88
N ALA A 196 0.11 -8.15 22.15
CA ALA A 196 -0.84 -7.35 22.92
C ALA A 196 -0.36 -7.09 24.35
N GLN A 197 0.16 -8.12 25.03
CA GLN A 197 0.73 -7.99 26.38
C GLN A 197 1.93 -7.05 26.39
N HIS A 198 2.82 -7.17 25.39
CA HIS A 198 3.97 -6.28 25.29
C HIS A 198 3.55 -4.83 25.05
N LEU A 199 2.65 -4.57 24.09
CA LEU A 199 2.16 -3.22 23.80
C LEU A 199 1.44 -2.58 25.00
N ALA A 200 0.80 -3.37 25.88
CA ALA A 200 0.06 -2.87 27.04
C ALA A 200 0.96 -2.27 28.14
N VAL A 201 2.24 -2.64 28.18
CA VAL A 201 3.20 -2.16 29.20
C VAL A 201 4.18 -1.10 28.69
N LEU A 202 4.19 -0.84 27.38
CA LEU A 202 5.08 0.14 26.77
C LEU A 202 4.61 1.58 27.01
N HIS A 203 5.59 2.48 27.15
CA HIS A 203 5.29 3.91 27.14
C HIS A 203 4.86 4.38 25.73
N PRO A 204 4.08 5.47 25.62
CA PRO A 204 3.61 5.98 24.32
C PRO A 204 4.72 6.20 23.28
N GLU A 205 5.90 6.65 23.71
CA GLU A 205 7.06 6.86 22.85
C GLU A 205 7.62 5.56 22.26
N GLU A 206 7.59 4.47 23.03
CA GLU A 206 8.06 3.17 22.57
C GLU A 206 7.07 2.53 21.59
N ILE A 207 5.76 2.71 21.82
CA ILE A 207 4.73 2.33 20.86
C ILE A 207 4.91 3.13 19.56
N ASP A 208 5.21 4.43 19.67
CA ASP A 208 5.46 5.27 18.51
C ASP A 208 6.72 4.87 17.74
N ALA A 209 7.78 4.44 18.44
CA ALA A 209 8.96 3.86 17.82
C ALA A 209 8.65 2.56 17.06
N LEU A 210 7.76 1.70 17.60
CA LEU A 210 7.30 0.50 16.90
C LEU A 210 6.49 0.85 15.64
N ARG A 211 5.61 1.87 15.69
CA ARG A 211 4.91 2.34 14.48
C ARG A 211 5.89 2.72 13.38
N GLY A 212 6.97 3.41 13.76
CA GLY A 212 8.05 3.83 12.87
C GLY A 212 8.71 2.70 12.06
N LYS A 213 8.57 1.44 12.48
CA LYS A 213 9.15 0.25 11.83
C LYS A 213 8.28 -0.37 10.74
N LEU A 214 7.05 0.11 10.54
CA LEU A 214 6.26 -0.36 9.41
C LEU A 214 6.88 0.13 8.10
N LEU A 215 7.07 -0.79 7.15
CA LEU A 215 7.49 -0.48 5.78
C LEU A 215 6.26 -0.38 4.86
N VAL A 216 6.24 0.64 4.00
CA VAL A 216 5.25 0.83 2.95
C VAL A 216 5.93 0.98 1.60
N GLY A 217 5.26 0.60 0.52
CA GLY A 217 5.75 0.86 -0.84
C GLY A 217 5.33 2.24 -1.30
N VAL A 218 6.25 3.11 -1.70
CA VAL A 218 5.93 4.40 -2.33
C VAL A 218 6.36 4.33 -3.79
N HIS A 219 5.41 4.46 -4.71
CA HIS A 219 5.65 4.44 -6.15
C HIS A 219 5.26 5.78 -6.75
N ARG A 220 6.25 6.60 -7.09
CA ARG A 220 6.06 7.97 -7.58
C ARG A 220 6.01 8.01 -9.09
N ASP A 221 5.22 8.95 -9.61
CA ASP A 221 5.19 9.33 -11.02
C ASP A 221 4.89 8.16 -11.96
N VAL A 222 3.97 7.29 -11.54
CA VAL A 222 3.51 6.15 -12.34
C VAL A 222 2.55 6.63 -13.43
N GLU A 223 2.75 6.18 -14.66
CA GLU A 223 1.83 6.46 -15.76
C GLU A 223 0.51 5.68 -15.54
N VAL A 224 -0.62 6.36 -15.64
CA VAL A 224 -1.95 5.73 -15.57
C VAL A 224 -2.24 5.05 -16.91
N THR A 225 -1.75 3.83 -17.07
CA THR A 225 -1.81 3.06 -18.33
C THR A 225 -3.23 2.67 -18.74
N ASP A 226 -4.19 2.77 -17.82
CA ASP A 226 -5.60 2.53 -18.10
C ASP A 226 -6.33 3.76 -18.65
N ALA A 227 -5.69 4.93 -18.68
CA ALA A 227 -6.21 6.12 -19.35
C ALA A 227 -5.99 6.05 -20.87
N GLU A 228 -6.92 6.65 -21.61
CA GLU A 228 -6.87 6.72 -23.08
C GLU A 228 -5.77 7.66 -23.58
N GLU A 229 -5.28 7.40 -24.79
CA GLU A 229 -4.34 8.27 -25.50
C GLU A 229 -5.04 9.55 -26.01
N PRO A 230 -4.32 10.67 -26.23
CA PRO A 230 -2.86 10.82 -26.24
C PRO A 230 -2.24 11.25 -24.91
N VAL A 231 -3.04 11.56 -23.87
CA VAL A 231 -2.51 12.06 -22.59
C VAL A 231 -2.83 11.11 -21.46
N ARG A 232 -1.80 10.45 -20.93
CA ARG A 232 -1.91 9.67 -19.70
C ARG A 232 -1.33 10.48 -18.53
N PRO A 233 -2.11 10.73 -17.47
CA PRO A 233 -1.59 11.42 -16.30
C PRO A 233 -0.57 10.54 -15.57
N ALA A 234 0.35 11.19 -14.86
CA ALA A 234 1.19 10.54 -13.87
C ALA A 234 0.62 10.79 -12.47
N ILE A 235 0.64 9.77 -11.62
CA ILE A 235 0.19 9.84 -10.22
C ILE A 235 1.22 9.17 -9.30
N SER A 236 1.04 9.25 -7.99
CA SER A 236 1.80 8.46 -7.03
C SER A 236 0.87 7.46 -6.33
N GLN A 237 1.40 6.31 -5.95
CA GLN A 237 0.72 5.31 -5.12
C GLN A 237 1.52 5.03 -3.86
N VAL A 238 0.83 4.90 -2.72
CA VAL A 238 1.40 4.36 -1.49
C VAL A 238 0.69 3.06 -1.13
N PHE A 239 1.44 1.97 -1.15
CA PHE A 239 1.00 0.61 -0.89
C PHE A 239 1.08 0.36 0.61
N CYS A 240 -0.09 0.29 1.24
CA CYS A 240 -0.23 0.01 2.64
C CYS A 240 -0.99 -1.29 2.84
N SER A 241 -0.58 -2.09 3.81
CA SER A 241 -1.28 -3.31 4.20
C SER A 241 -1.88 -3.16 5.59
N ALA A 242 -3.11 -3.65 5.76
CA ALA A 242 -3.67 -3.94 7.07
C ALA A 242 -3.38 -5.40 7.44
N LEU A 243 -3.72 -5.82 8.65
CA LEU A 243 -3.67 -7.24 9.00
C LEU A 243 -4.86 -7.99 8.36
N PRO A 244 -4.66 -9.21 7.84
CA PRO A 244 -5.72 -9.99 7.20
C PRO A 244 -6.59 -10.72 8.25
N VAL A 245 -7.26 -9.96 9.12
CA VAL A 245 -8.07 -10.45 10.26
C VAL A 245 -9.07 -11.51 9.83
N ALA A 246 -9.80 -11.28 8.73
CA ALA A 246 -10.78 -12.20 8.21
C ALA A 246 -10.18 -13.56 7.79
N TYR A 247 -8.91 -13.60 7.37
CA TYR A 247 -8.23 -14.84 6.95
C TYR A 247 -7.70 -15.67 8.11
N GLY A 248 -7.83 -15.15 9.34
CA GLY A 248 -7.48 -15.83 10.59
C GLY A 248 -8.66 -16.56 11.22
N HIS A 249 -9.60 -17.10 10.44
CA HIS A 249 -10.96 -17.59 10.80
C HIS A 249 -11.14 -18.34 12.14
N VAL A 250 -10.08 -18.85 12.75
CA VAL A 250 -10.10 -19.56 14.04
C VAL A 250 -9.97 -18.59 15.24
N LEU A 251 -9.47 -17.37 15.03
CA LEU A 251 -9.12 -16.43 16.09
C LEU A 251 -10.19 -15.33 16.25
N PRO A 252 -10.64 -15.04 17.49
CA PRO A 252 -11.58 -13.95 17.73
C PRO A 252 -11.02 -12.59 17.31
N ARG A 253 -11.82 -11.76 16.61
CA ARG A 253 -11.44 -10.41 16.15
C ARG A 253 -10.77 -9.58 17.24
N LYS A 254 -11.30 -9.59 18.46
CA LYS A 254 -10.75 -8.85 19.61
C LYS A 254 -9.26 -9.11 19.90
N ARG A 255 -8.74 -10.30 19.60
CA ARG A 255 -7.31 -10.63 19.80
C ARG A 255 -6.40 -9.86 18.84
N TRP A 256 -6.90 -9.48 17.67
CA TRP A 256 -6.15 -8.72 16.68
C TRP A 256 -6.02 -7.24 17.02
N ARG A 257 -6.91 -6.70 17.88
CA ARG A 257 -7.09 -5.26 18.09
C ARG A 257 -5.78 -4.52 18.30
N ALA A 258 -4.93 -4.98 19.21
CA ALA A 258 -3.69 -4.29 19.56
C ALA A 258 -2.73 -4.19 18.35
N PHE A 259 -2.48 -5.33 17.69
CA PHE A 259 -1.57 -5.36 16.55
C PHE A 259 -2.18 -4.68 15.31
N ALA A 260 -3.45 -4.92 15.02
CA ALA A 260 -4.16 -4.31 13.90
C ALA A 260 -4.21 -2.77 14.03
N SER A 261 -4.46 -2.25 15.24
CA SER A 261 -4.45 -0.80 15.47
C SER A 261 -3.06 -0.21 15.24
N LEU A 262 -1.99 -0.86 15.73
CA LEU A 262 -0.60 -0.43 15.48
C LEU A 262 -0.31 -0.35 13.97
N ILE A 263 -0.68 -1.38 13.22
CA ILE A 263 -0.46 -1.43 11.76
C ILE A 263 -1.28 -0.35 11.03
N LEU A 264 -2.57 -0.20 11.35
CA LEU A 264 -3.44 0.80 10.73
C LEU A 264 -2.95 2.23 11.02
N GLU A 265 -2.62 2.52 12.28
CA GLU A 265 -2.08 3.83 12.69
C GLU A 265 -0.79 4.15 11.93
N SER A 266 0.08 3.16 11.77
CA SER A 266 1.34 3.32 11.05
C SER A 266 1.12 3.54 9.55
N ALA A 267 0.21 2.79 8.93
CA ALA A 267 -0.08 2.85 7.50
C ALA A 267 -0.73 4.19 7.10
N TYR A 268 -1.74 4.64 7.86
CA TYR A 268 -2.36 5.94 7.62
C TYR A 268 -1.38 7.08 7.84
N GLU A 269 -0.55 6.99 8.89
CA GLU A 269 0.48 8.02 9.12
C GLU A 269 1.52 8.05 8.00
N ALA A 270 1.99 6.89 7.53
CA ALA A 270 2.94 6.79 6.43
C ALA A 270 2.37 7.40 5.14
N THR A 271 1.08 7.19 4.89
CA THR A 271 0.36 7.81 3.77
C THR A 271 0.40 9.34 3.85
N MET A 272 0.14 9.91 5.03
CA MET A 272 0.16 11.37 5.21
C MET A 272 1.56 11.95 4.99
N TRP A 273 2.61 11.31 5.51
CA TRP A 273 3.99 11.77 5.30
C TRP A 273 4.47 11.58 3.87
N ALA A 274 4.04 10.51 3.19
CA ALA A 274 4.26 10.36 1.75
C ALA A 274 3.55 11.48 0.96
N ALA A 275 2.35 11.92 1.36
CA ALA A 275 1.63 13.04 0.73
C ALA A 275 2.33 14.39 0.95
N VAL A 276 2.86 14.63 2.15
CA VAL A 276 3.71 15.79 2.43
C VAL A 276 4.94 15.79 1.53
N GLY A 277 5.66 14.66 1.42
CA GLY A 277 6.79 14.52 0.51
C GLY A 277 6.40 14.72 -0.96
N ASN A 278 5.22 14.22 -1.37
CA ASN A 278 4.68 14.40 -2.71
C ASN A 278 4.40 15.89 -3.03
N THR A 279 3.93 16.64 -2.05
CA THR A 279 3.71 18.09 -2.17
C THR A 279 5.04 18.85 -2.25
N GLN A 280 5.99 18.49 -1.38
CA GLN A 280 7.28 19.16 -1.26
C GLN A 280 8.12 19.06 -2.54
N ARG A 281 8.08 17.92 -3.23
CA ARG A 281 8.73 17.73 -4.54
C ARG A 281 8.03 18.44 -5.70
N GLY A 282 6.93 19.16 -5.46
CA GLY A 282 6.21 19.95 -6.46
C GLY A 282 5.15 19.18 -7.26
N ALA A 283 4.77 17.97 -6.83
CA ALA A 283 3.60 17.29 -7.37
C ALA A 283 2.32 17.84 -6.72
N SER A 284 1.24 17.04 -6.65
CA SER A 284 -0.02 17.48 -6.05
C SER A 284 -0.02 17.34 -4.52
N ASN A 285 -0.77 18.22 -3.86
CA ASN A 285 -1.09 18.10 -2.44
C ASN A 285 -2.37 17.29 -2.16
N VAL A 286 -3.00 16.76 -3.21
CA VAL A 286 -4.17 15.90 -3.09
C VAL A 286 -3.74 14.50 -2.70
N VAL A 287 -4.37 13.96 -1.66
CA VAL A 287 -4.20 12.57 -1.22
C VAL A 287 -5.55 11.87 -1.17
N LEU A 288 -5.66 10.73 -1.85
CA LEU A 288 -6.86 9.91 -1.85
C LEU A 288 -6.70 8.80 -0.80
N LEU A 289 -7.51 8.86 0.25
CA LEU A 289 -7.54 7.86 1.33
C LEU A 289 -8.65 6.84 1.07
N THR A 290 -8.39 5.60 1.49
CA THR A 290 -9.36 4.51 1.45
C THR A 290 -9.59 3.98 2.86
N ARG A 291 -10.65 3.19 3.08
CA ARG A 291 -10.82 2.44 4.33
C ARG A 291 -9.91 1.21 4.32
N LEU A 292 -8.65 1.41 4.65
CA LEU A 292 -7.64 0.36 4.61
C LEU A 292 -8.05 -0.83 5.51
N GLY A 293 -8.15 -2.02 4.92
CA GLY A 293 -8.45 -3.26 5.65
C GLY A 293 -9.93 -3.50 6.01
N GLY A 294 -10.85 -2.57 5.73
CA GLY A 294 -12.27 -2.68 6.07
C GLY A 294 -13.11 -3.57 5.14
N GLY A 295 -12.54 -4.00 4.01
CA GLY A 295 -13.16 -4.94 3.08
C GLY A 295 -12.75 -6.40 3.36
N ALA A 296 -12.11 -7.04 2.37
CA ALA A 296 -11.72 -8.45 2.45
C ALA A 296 -10.86 -8.81 3.68
N PHE A 297 -10.06 -7.89 4.20
CA PHE A 297 -9.21 -8.15 5.38
C PHE A 297 -9.98 -8.10 6.71
N GLY A 298 -11.21 -7.56 6.74
CA GLY A 298 -12.11 -7.62 7.89
C GLY A 298 -11.63 -6.93 9.16
N ASN A 299 -10.89 -5.83 9.03
CA ASN A 299 -10.54 -4.98 10.18
C ASN A 299 -11.79 -4.27 10.69
N ASP A 300 -11.84 -4.04 12.00
CA ASP A 300 -12.95 -3.34 12.65
C ASP A 300 -12.99 -1.86 12.23
N ASP A 301 -14.18 -1.35 11.93
CA ASP A 301 -14.37 0.03 11.49
C ASP A 301 -13.84 1.04 12.51
N ASP A 302 -13.99 0.76 13.81
CA ASP A 302 -13.51 1.65 14.88
C ASP A 302 -11.99 1.78 14.87
N TRP A 303 -11.26 0.70 14.54
CA TRP A 303 -9.80 0.73 14.51
C TRP A 303 -9.30 1.54 13.32
N ILE A 304 -9.97 1.38 12.18
CA ILE A 304 -9.68 2.12 10.95
C ILE A 304 -9.95 3.61 11.17
N ASP A 305 -11.10 3.96 11.73
CA ASP A 305 -11.51 5.34 11.97
C ASP A 305 -10.60 6.04 12.99
N ALA A 306 -10.26 5.35 14.08
CA ALA A 306 -9.32 5.88 15.08
C ALA A 306 -7.93 6.15 14.46
N ALA A 307 -7.40 5.21 13.68
CA ALA A 307 -6.11 5.34 13.01
C ALA A 307 -6.09 6.49 12.00
N MET A 308 -7.14 6.61 11.18
CA MET A 308 -7.30 7.71 10.22
C MET A 308 -7.41 9.06 10.94
N ARG A 309 -8.25 9.20 11.97
CA ARG A 309 -8.34 10.43 12.75
C ARG A 309 -7.00 10.80 13.39
N ARG A 310 -6.22 9.83 13.86
CA ARG A 310 -4.87 10.08 14.41
C ARG A 310 -3.94 10.67 13.35
N SER A 311 -3.85 10.06 12.16
CA SER A 311 -2.95 10.54 11.11
C SER A 311 -3.35 11.94 10.59
N LEU A 312 -4.65 12.20 10.44
CA LEU A 312 -5.17 13.51 10.04
C LEU A 312 -4.81 14.61 11.04
N ARG A 313 -4.87 14.33 12.36
CA ARG A 313 -4.43 15.29 13.38
C ARG A 313 -2.94 15.60 13.30
N LEU A 314 -2.11 14.57 13.07
CA LEU A 314 -0.66 14.75 12.92
C LEU A 314 -0.32 15.64 11.71
N ALA A 315 -1.09 15.51 10.63
CA ALA A 315 -0.90 16.28 9.41
C ALA A 315 -1.71 17.58 9.35
N ALA A 316 -2.41 17.99 10.42
CA ALA A 316 -3.37 19.10 10.39
C ALA A 316 -2.76 20.45 9.97
N GLY A 317 -1.49 20.67 10.30
CA GLY A 317 -0.74 21.90 9.96
C GLY A 317 -0.09 21.90 8.57
N PHE A 318 -0.37 20.90 7.72
CA PHE A 318 0.15 20.80 6.36
C PHE A 318 -0.95 21.11 5.34
N ASP A 319 -0.60 21.80 4.26
CA ASP A 319 -1.50 22.10 3.15
C ASP A 319 -1.82 20.86 2.30
N LEU A 320 -2.60 19.93 2.85
CA LEU A 320 -3.05 18.72 2.16
C LEU A 320 -4.55 18.77 1.87
N ASP A 321 -4.94 18.37 0.66
CA ASP A 321 -6.34 18.15 0.27
C ASP A 321 -6.64 16.65 0.32
N VAL A 322 -7.25 16.20 1.41
CA VAL A 322 -7.59 14.80 1.64
C VAL A 322 -8.94 14.48 1.01
N ARG A 323 -8.93 13.52 0.08
CA ARG A 323 -10.14 12.97 -0.56
C ARG A 323 -10.39 11.56 -0.04
N LEU A 324 -11.40 11.42 0.81
CA LEU A 324 -11.81 10.13 1.32
C LEU A 324 -12.67 9.41 0.28
N VAL A 325 -12.12 8.34 -0.29
CA VAL A 325 -12.75 7.57 -1.36
C VAL A 325 -13.78 6.62 -0.80
N SER A 326 -15.01 6.71 -1.30
CA SER A 326 -16.06 5.72 -1.08
C SER A 326 -16.56 5.18 -2.41
N TYR A 327 -16.62 3.86 -2.58
CA TYR A 327 -17.18 3.28 -3.81
C TYR A 327 -18.70 3.45 -3.86
N GLY A 328 -19.38 3.14 -2.75
CA GLY A 328 -20.81 3.34 -2.55
C GLY A 328 -21.13 4.58 -1.70
N PRO A 329 -22.38 4.72 -1.24
CA PRO A 329 -22.76 5.77 -0.30
C PRO A 329 -21.82 5.76 0.92
N PRO A 330 -21.29 6.93 1.34
CA PRO A 330 -20.39 6.99 2.48
C PRO A 330 -21.09 6.55 3.76
N SER A 331 -20.39 5.81 4.61
CA SER A 331 -20.90 5.41 5.92
C SER A 331 -21.02 6.62 6.87
N PRO A 332 -21.84 6.54 7.94
CA PRO A 332 -21.91 7.59 8.96
C PRO A 332 -20.54 7.96 9.53
N GLY A 333 -19.69 6.98 9.84
CA GLY A 333 -18.33 7.23 10.33
C GLY A 333 -17.46 8.03 9.34
N LEU A 334 -17.57 7.74 8.04
CA LEU A 334 -16.87 8.52 7.01
C LEU A 334 -17.37 9.98 6.94
N LEU A 335 -18.68 10.18 7.04
CA LEU A 335 -19.28 11.52 7.08
C LEU A 335 -18.83 12.30 8.31
N GLU A 336 -18.79 11.67 9.48
CA GLU A 336 -18.31 12.29 10.73
C GLU A 336 -16.83 12.67 10.66
N ILE A 337 -15.98 11.83 10.05
CA ILE A 337 -14.56 12.18 9.86
C ILE A 337 -14.47 13.37 8.90
N ALA A 338 -15.17 13.33 7.77
CA ALA A 338 -15.14 14.42 6.80
C ALA A 338 -15.63 15.75 7.39
N GLN A 339 -16.67 15.73 8.23
CA GLN A 339 -17.14 16.92 8.93
C GLN A 339 -16.13 17.46 9.94
N ALA A 340 -15.39 16.59 10.64
CA ALA A 340 -14.41 17.00 11.64
C ALA A 340 -13.13 17.64 11.06
N PHE A 341 -12.80 17.34 9.80
CA PHE A 341 -11.58 17.80 9.12
C PHE A 341 -11.85 18.61 7.84
N GLY A 342 -13.12 18.90 7.55
CA GLY A 342 -13.58 19.64 6.37
C GLY A 342 -13.27 21.13 6.38
#